data_AF-A0A7C6E010-F1
#
_entry.id   AF-A0A7C6E010-F1
#
_cell.length_a   1.000
_cell.length_b   1.000
_cell.length_c   1.000
_cell.angle_alpha   90.00
_cell.angle_beta   90.00
_cell.angle_gamma   90.00
#
_symmetry.space_group_name_H-M   'P 1'
#
loop_
_entity.id
_entity.type
_entity.pdbx_description
1 polymer ?
#
loop_
_entity_poly.entity_id
_entity_poly.type
_entity_poly.pdbx_seq_one_letter_code
_entity_poly.pdbx_strand_id
1 'polypeptide(L)'
;MNKNLFKIVEAYAVVLSEVSGAIIYLLYLSAALFSGMMTQLLMVVFEPSITVILLVILIFGTSFTAASLSVAIISRMSVTLELFKATERKTRLKSEYVEFPLWVFAFLFASLVSSLLIPAEPYALRIAVMVGLGVSLGNMITFLWGLLATRRVDPRPLFVSFYLLLTLPSYTLLPGEYYPYILNSIHLTFSYFVAAVWYIFSARRKALGILHAAREEN
;
A
#
# COMPACT_ATOMS: atom_id res chain seq x y z
N MET A 1 17.83 11.47 33.58
CA MET A 1 16.98 10.41 33.02
C MET A 1 17.86 9.19 32.74
N ASN A 2 17.48 8.00 33.21
CA ASN A 2 18.33 6.80 33.14
C ASN A 2 18.57 6.38 31.67
N LYS A 3 19.81 6.14 31.24
CA LYS A 3 20.16 5.79 29.84
C LYS A 3 19.38 4.56 29.35
N ASN A 4 19.16 3.58 30.23
CA ASN A 4 18.39 2.38 29.93
C ASN A 4 16.91 2.69 29.63
N LEU A 5 16.31 3.66 30.34
CA LEU A 5 14.93 4.09 30.10
C LEU A 5 14.79 4.73 28.71
N PHE A 6 15.79 5.51 28.29
CA PHE A 6 15.81 6.13 26.96
C PHE A 6 15.89 5.08 25.84
N LYS A 7 16.75 4.06 25.98
CA LYS A 7 16.87 2.96 25.00
C LYS A 7 15.60 2.12 24.91
N ILE A 8 14.89 1.90 26.02
CA ILE A 8 13.59 1.20 26.03
C ILE A 8 12.53 2.03 25.27
N VAL A 9 12.46 3.34 25.52
CA VAL A 9 11.54 4.23 24.81
C VAL A 9 11.85 4.29 23.32
N GLU A 10 13.13 4.30 22.94
CA GLU A 10 13.58 4.24 21.55
C GLU A 10 13.18 2.92 20.87
N ALA A 11 13.37 1.78 21.53
CA ALA A 11 12.91 0.49 21.03
C ALA A 11 11.39 0.46 20.82
N TYR A 12 10.62 1.03 21.74
CA TYR A 12 9.16 1.12 21.63
C TYR A 12 8.71 1.99 20.45
N ALA A 13 9.34 3.16 20.26
CA ALA A 13 9.04 4.04 19.13
C ALA A 13 9.29 3.36 17.79
N VAL A 14 10.39 2.59 17.67
CA VAL A 14 10.71 1.83 16.46
C VAL A 14 9.69 0.72 16.20
N VAL A 15 9.27 -0.03 17.23
CA VAL A 15 8.22 -1.04 17.07
C VAL A 15 6.93 -0.40 16.59
N LEU A 16 6.52 0.70 17.21
CA LEU A 16 5.28 1.39 16.87
C LEU A 16 5.31 1.94 15.42
N SER A 17 6.47 2.44 14.98
CA SER A 17 6.67 2.90 13.60
C SER A 17 6.64 1.77 12.57
N GLU A 18 7.11 0.56 12.90
CA GLU A 18 7.05 -0.57 11.97
C GLU A 18 5.65 -1.21 11.97
N VAL A 19 5.02 -1.32 13.13
CA VAL A 19 3.64 -1.83 13.26
C VAL A 19 2.64 -0.93 12.53
N SER A 20 2.83 0.39 12.57
CA SER A 20 2.00 1.29 11.76
C SER A 20 2.14 1.02 10.26
N GLY A 21 3.36 0.74 9.78
CA GLY A 21 3.60 0.26 8.42
C GLY A 21 2.87 -1.05 8.08
N ALA A 22 2.86 -2.03 9.00
CA ALA A 22 2.09 -3.25 8.82
C ALA A 22 0.58 -2.97 8.69
N ILE A 23 0.05 -2.07 9.53
CA ILE A 23 -1.35 -1.65 9.50
C ILE A 23 -1.69 -0.95 8.17
N ILE A 24 -0.80 -0.10 7.63
CA ILE A 24 -0.99 0.53 6.31
C ILE A 24 -1.24 -0.54 5.25
N TYR A 25 -0.38 -1.57 5.20
CA TYR A 25 -0.49 -2.60 4.17
C TYR A 25 -1.75 -3.45 4.30
N LEU A 26 -2.24 -3.68 5.53
CA LEU A 26 -3.53 -4.34 5.75
C LEU A 26 -4.72 -3.44 5.35
N LEU A 27 -4.61 -2.13 5.55
CA LEU A 27 -5.62 -1.17 5.09
C LEU A 27 -5.60 -1.02 3.56
N TYR A 28 -4.43 -1.01 2.93
CA TYR A 28 -4.29 -1.04 1.46
C TYR A 28 -4.85 -2.33 0.87
N LEU A 29 -4.63 -3.48 1.52
CA LEU A 29 -5.28 -4.72 1.13
C LEU A 29 -6.80 -4.60 1.18
N SER A 30 -7.32 -4.08 2.29
CA SER A 30 -8.76 -3.86 2.45
C SER A 30 -9.30 -2.93 1.37
N ALA A 31 -8.63 -1.80 1.13
CA ALA A 31 -8.97 -0.84 0.08
C ALA A 31 -8.98 -1.51 -1.31
N ALA A 32 -7.96 -2.31 -1.63
CA ALA A 32 -7.85 -3.02 -2.90
C ALA A 32 -8.99 -4.02 -3.12
N LEU A 33 -9.28 -4.85 -2.12
CA LEU A 33 -10.32 -5.88 -2.20
C LEU A 33 -11.72 -5.27 -2.28
N PHE A 34 -12.06 -4.31 -1.40
CA PHE A 34 -13.35 -3.64 -1.41
C PHE A 34 -13.57 -2.83 -2.70
N SER A 35 -12.55 -2.09 -3.15
CA SER A 35 -12.65 -1.32 -4.40
C SER A 35 -12.75 -2.23 -5.62
N GLY A 36 -12.01 -3.35 -5.63
CA GLY A 36 -12.12 -4.37 -6.68
C GLY A 36 -13.51 -5.01 -6.73
N MET A 37 -14.09 -5.34 -5.58
CA MET A 37 -15.45 -5.90 -5.49
C MET A 37 -16.51 -4.89 -5.94
N MET A 38 -16.40 -3.63 -5.51
CA MET A 38 -17.30 -2.57 -5.96
C MET A 38 -17.17 -2.31 -7.46
N THR A 39 -15.96 -2.38 -8.00
CA THR A 39 -15.72 -2.26 -9.45
C THR A 39 -16.44 -3.36 -10.23
N GLN A 40 -16.32 -4.60 -9.77
CA GLN A 40 -17.01 -5.72 -10.39
C GLN A 40 -18.53 -5.53 -10.33
N LEU A 41 -19.07 -5.15 -9.17
CA LEU A 41 -20.50 -4.89 -9.01
C LEU A 41 -20.99 -3.76 -9.93
N LEU A 42 -20.26 -2.64 -10.00
CA LEU A 42 -20.64 -1.51 -10.84
C LEU A 42 -20.60 -1.86 -12.33
N MET A 43 -19.59 -2.60 -12.78
CA MET A 43 -19.46 -3.00 -14.19
C MET A 43 -20.54 -4.01 -14.60
N VAL A 44 -20.99 -4.86 -13.68
CA VAL A 44 -22.10 -5.80 -13.91
C VAL A 44 -23.45 -5.09 -13.92
N VAL A 45 -23.68 -4.12 -13.01
CA VAL A 45 -24.98 -3.46 -12.84
C VAL A 45 -25.23 -2.34 -13.85
N PHE A 46 -24.20 -1.54 -14.16
CA PHE A 46 -24.35 -0.31 -14.96
C PHE A 46 -23.78 -0.40 -16.37
N GLU A 47 -23.29 -1.58 -16.76
CA GLU A 47 -22.49 -1.81 -17.96
C GLU A 47 -21.20 -0.95 -18.00
N PRO A 48 -20.17 -1.34 -18.78
CA PRO A 48 -18.94 -0.57 -18.86
C PRO A 48 -19.17 0.72 -19.65
N SER A 49 -19.14 1.85 -18.95
CA SER A 49 -19.18 3.19 -19.54
C SER A 49 -18.03 4.04 -19.01
N ILE A 50 -17.71 5.13 -19.71
CA ILE A 50 -16.71 6.12 -19.26
C ILE A 50 -17.05 6.62 -17.85
N THR A 51 -18.34 6.86 -17.58
CA THR A 51 -18.82 7.29 -16.26
C THR A 51 -18.53 6.26 -15.18
N VAL A 52 -18.76 4.97 -15.45
CA VAL A 52 -18.48 3.88 -14.50
C VAL A 52 -16.97 3.74 -14.28
N ILE A 53 -16.15 3.87 -15.32
CA ILE A 53 -14.67 3.85 -15.21
C ILE A 53 -14.18 5.01 -14.33
N LEU A 54 -14.68 6.23 -14.54
CA LEU A 54 -14.32 7.40 -13.71
C LEU A 54 -14.74 7.20 -12.25
N LEU A 55 -15.93 6.64 -12.00
CA LEU A 55 -16.39 6.33 -10.65
C LEU A 55 -15.49 5.29 -9.97
N VAL A 56 -15.07 4.26 -10.70
CA VAL A 56 -14.13 3.25 -10.21
C VAL A 56 -12.78 3.86 -9.82
N ILE A 57 -12.21 4.72 -10.67
CA ILE A 57 -10.97 5.43 -10.38
C ILE A 57 -11.11 6.27 -9.11
N LEU A 58 -12.24 6.96 -8.94
CA LEU A 58 -12.53 7.74 -7.74
C LEU A 58 -12.61 6.85 -6.49
N ILE A 59 -13.29 5.70 -6.57
CA ILE A 59 -13.40 4.73 -5.47
C ILE A 59 -12.02 4.24 -5.05
N PHE A 60 -11.16 3.88 -6.01
CA PHE A 60 -9.79 3.47 -5.72
C PHE A 60 -8.95 4.60 -5.12
N GLY A 61 -8.94 5.77 -5.74
CA GLY A 61 -8.17 6.92 -5.26
C GLY A 61 -8.57 7.33 -3.84
N THR A 62 -9.87 7.39 -3.56
CA THR A 62 -10.40 7.73 -2.23
C THR A 62 -10.10 6.65 -1.18
N SER A 63 -10.24 5.37 -1.53
CA SER A 63 -10.00 4.25 -0.60
C SER A 63 -8.54 4.16 -0.17
N PHE A 64 -7.61 4.26 -1.13
CA PHE A 64 -6.17 4.24 -0.82
C PHE A 64 -5.75 5.49 -0.04
N THR A 65 -6.30 6.66 -0.37
CA THR A 65 -6.06 7.89 0.39
C THR A 65 -6.60 7.80 1.81
N ALA A 66 -7.78 7.23 2.01
CA ALA A 66 -8.36 7.02 3.33
C ALA A 66 -7.51 6.04 4.16
N ALA A 67 -6.97 4.98 3.55
CA ALA A 67 -6.03 4.07 4.18
C ALA A 67 -4.75 4.79 4.62
N SER A 68 -4.16 5.62 3.76
CA SER A 68 -2.99 6.44 4.08
C SER A 68 -3.27 7.44 5.22
N LEU A 69 -4.40 8.15 5.17
CA LEU A 69 -4.78 9.14 6.17
C LEU A 69 -5.05 8.50 7.54
N SER A 70 -5.67 7.33 7.57
CA SER A 70 -5.92 6.57 8.80
C SER A 70 -4.63 6.27 9.54
N VAL A 71 -3.52 6.02 8.81
CA VAL A 71 -2.22 5.79 9.45
C VAL A 71 -1.41 7.06 9.68
N ALA A 72 -1.64 8.15 8.96
CA ALA A 72 -1.15 9.46 9.37
C ALA A 72 -1.63 9.80 10.80
N ILE A 73 -2.88 9.44 11.14
CA ILE A 73 -3.42 9.61 12.50
C ILE A 73 -2.72 8.68 13.51
N ILE A 74 -2.56 7.38 13.19
CA ILE A 74 -1.89 6.40 14.07
C ILE A 74 -0.40 6.74 14.26
N SER A 75 0.29 7.15 13.21
CA SER A 75 1.68 7.58 13.27
C SER A 75 1.83 8.89 14.03
N ARG A 76 0.88 9.83 13.96
CA ARG A 76 0.87 11.00 14.85
C ARG A 76 0.75 10.64 16.32
N MET A 77 -0.02 9.59 16.67
CA MET A 77 -0.03 9.07 18.04
C MET A 77 1.35 8.53 18.45
N SER A 78 2.08 7.88 17.54
CA SER A 78 3.48 7.46 17.76
C SER A 78 4.47 8.64 17.87
N VAL A 79 4.24 9.72 17.14
CA VAL A 79 5.05 10.95 17.15
C VAL A 79 4.88 11.73 18.47
N THR A 80 3.81 11.49 19.22
CA THR A 80 3.71 11.98 20.61
C THR A 80 4.82 11.43 21.52
N LEU A 81 5.44 10.29 21.18
CA LEU A 81 6.66 9.79 21.82
C LEU A 81 7.95 10.38 21.21
N GLU A 82 7.96 10.72 19.92
CA GLU A 82 9.08 11.43 19.25
C GLU A 82 9.15 12.93 19.59
N LEU A 83 8.19 13.47 20.35
CA LEU A 83 8.19 14.83 20.89
C LEU A 83 9.42 15.14 21.77
N PHE A 84 10.25 14.13 22.09
CA PHE A 84 11.59 14.28 22.68
C PHE A 84 12.72 14.62 21.68
N LYS A 85 12.52 14.54 20.36
CA LYS A 85 13.53 14.87 19.33
C LYS A 85 12.96 15.94 18.37
N ALA A 86 13.13 17.21 18.74
CA ALA A 86 12.42 18.37 18.19
C ALA A 86 12.78 18.84 16.74
N THR A 87 13.38 18.01 15.88
CA THR A 87 14.03 18.54 14.65
C THR A 87 13.49 18.01 13.31
N GLU A 88 12.82 16.85 13.23
CA GLU A 88 12.31 16.29 11.95
C GLU A 88 10.91 16.83 11.51
N ARG A 89 10.38 17.83 12.22
CA ARG A 89 8.95 18.19 12.22
C ARG A 89 8.42 18.87 10.95
N LYS A 90 9.27 19.44 10.08
CA LYS A 90 8.80 20.36 9.00
C LYS A 90 8.61 19.69 7.64
N THR A 91 9.26 18.56 7.35
CA THR A 91 9.23 17.89 6.04
C THR A 91 8.14 16.81 5.93
N ARG A 92 7.78 16.11 7.02
CA ARG A 92 6.71 15.09 7.00
C ARG A 92 5.32 15.66 6.68
N LEU A 93 4.99 16.84 7.20
CA LEU A 93 3.65 17.45 7.07
C LEU A 93 3.27 17.88 5.64
N LYS A 94 4.25 18.15 4.76
CA LYS A 94 3.98 18.54 3.36
C LYS A 94 3.84 17.33 2.42
N SER A 95 4.25 16.14 2.87
CA SER A 95 4.22 14.89 2.11
C SER A 95 2.86 14.17 2.17
N GLU A 96 2.10 14.33 3.25
CA GLU A 96 0.86 13.57 3.49
C GLU A 96 -0.31 13.95 2.55
N TYR A 97 -0.27 15.13 1.91
CA TYR A 97 -1.32 15.60 1.00
C TYR A 97 -1.11 15.18 -0.47
N VAL A 98 -0.02 14.49 -0.80
CA VAL A 98 0.35 14.18 -2.20
C VAL A 98 -0.05 12.77 -2.63
N GLU A 99 -0.53 11.92 -1.72
CA GLU A 99 -0.83 10.52 -2.08
C GLU A 99 -2.13 10.36 -2.92
N PHE A 100 -3.16 11.18 -2.69
CA PHE A 100 -4.41 11.12 -3.47
C PHE A 100 -4.22 11.27 -4.98
N PRO A 101 -3.56 12.33 -5.50
CA PRO A 101 -3.37 12.46 -6.94
C PRO A 101 -2.54 11.31 -7.51
N LEU A 102 -1.56 10.79 -6.77
CA LEU A 102 -0.68 9.71 -7.23
C LEU A 102 -1.43 8.39 -7.45
N TRP A 103 -2.29 7.99 -6.53
CA TRP A 103 -3.13 6.80 -6.71
C TRP A 103 -4.15 6.99 -7.85
N VAL A 104 -4.73 8.17 -7.99
CA VAL A 104 -5.64 8.48 -9.12
C VAL A 104 -4.90 8.36 -10.46
N PHE A 105 -3.69 8.89 -10.58
CA PHE A 105 -2.87 8.75 -11.79
C PHE A 105 -2.54 7.29 -12.11
N ALA A 106 -2.20 6.48 -11.09
CA ALA A 106 -1.93 5.06 -11.27
C ALA A 106 -3.14 4.31 -11.86
N PHE A 107 -4.33 4.55 -11.31
CA PHE A 107 -5.56 3.90 -11.76
C PHE A 107 -6.07 4.44 -13.10
N LEU A 108 -5.87 5.73 -13.40
CA LEU A 108 -6.12 6.29 -14.73
C LEU A 108 -5.27 5.58 -15.80
N PHE A 109 -3.96 5.47 -15.54
CA PHE A 109 -3.05 4.81 -16.47
C PHE A 109 -3.38 3.33 -16.64
N ALA A 110 -3.66 2.62 -15.54
CA ALA A 110 -4.05 1.21 -15.59
C ALA A 110 -5.35 0.98 -16.36
N SER A 111 -6.34 1.87 -16.20
CA SER A 111 -7.60 1.82 -16.94
C SER A 111 -7.39 2.04 -18.44
N LEU A 112 -6.53 2.98 -18.82
CA LEU A 112 -6.17 3.22 -20.21
C LEU A 112 -5.47 2.02 -20.84
N VAL A 113 -4.45 1.48 -20.18
CA VAL A 113 -3.69 0.31 -20.67
C VAL A 113 -4.58 -0.92 -20.79
N SER A 114 -5.41 -1.19 -19.78
CA SER A 114 -6.36 -2.32 -19.80
C SER A 114 -7.36 -2.19 -20.94
N SER A 115 -7.87 -0.98 -21.20
CA SER A 115 -8.81 -0.72 -22.30
C SER A 115 -8.19 -0.87 -23.69
N LEU A 116 -6.88 -0.62 -23.84
CA LEU A 116 -6.15 -0.73 -25.11
C LEU A 116 -5.71 -2.16 -25.40
N LEU A 117 -5.29 -2.92 -24.38
CA LEU A 117 -4.65 -4.22 -24.54
C LEU A 117 -5.59 -5.41 -24.36
N ILE A 118 -6.70 -5.23 -23.65
CA ILE A 118 -7.64 -6.32 -23.34
C ILE A 118 -8.95 -6.06 -24.08
N PRO A 119 -9.48 -7.05 -24.83
CA PRO A 119 -10.79 -6.93 -25.45
C PRO A 119 -11.88 -6.59 -24.42
N ALA A 120 -13.01 -6.04 -24.92
CA ALA A 120 -14.12 -5.61 -24.05
C ALA A 120 -14.68 -6.77 -23.22
N GLU A 121 -14.65 -7.97 -23.78
CA GLU A 121 -15.06 -9.24 -23.18
C GLU A 121 -13.82 -10.15 -23.06
N PRO A 122 -13.60 -10.84 -21.92
CA PRO A 122 -14.42 -10.87 -20.71
C PRO A 122 -14.09 -9.77 -19.69
N TYR A 123 -15.12 -9.15 -19.10
CA TYR A 123 -14.98 -8.01 -18.17
C TYR A 123 -14.13 -8.31 -16.94
N ALA A 124 -14.25 -9.52 -16.38
CA ALA A 124 -13.53 -9.88 -15.17
C ALA A 124 -12.01 -10.00 -15.39
N LEU A 125 -11.56 -10.36 -16.61
CA LEU A 125 -10.14 -10.30 -16.97
C LEU A 125 -9.65 -8.84 -17.04
N ARG A 126 -10.43 -7.98 -17.71
CA ARG A 126 -10.12 -6.54 -17.82
C ARG A 126 -10.03 -5.88 -16.44
N ILE A 127 -10.95 -6.21 -15.54
CA ILE A 127 -10.95 -5.73 -14.15
C ILE A 127 -9.75 -6.28 -13.40
N ALA A 128 -9.47 -7.58 -13.45
CA ALA A 128 -8.33 -8.19 -12.78
C ALA A 128 -7.01 -7.52 -13.18
N VAL A 129 -6.81 -7.28 -14.48
CA VAL A 129 -5.61 -6.60 -14.99
C VAL A 129 -5.59 -5.12 -14.60
N MET A 130 -6.71 -4.41 -14.74
CA MET A 130 -6.80 -2.99 -14.35
C MET A 130 -6.46 -2.81 -12.86
N VAL A 131 -7.01 -3.65 -11.98
CA VAL A 131 -6.74 -3.60 -10.55
C VAL A 131 -5.30 -4.00 -10.25
N GLY A 132 -4.81 -5.12 -10.78
CA GLY A 132 -3.43 -5.57 -10.55
C GLY A 132 -2.39 -4.55 -11.02
N LEU A 133 -2.60 -3.97 -12.20
CA LEU A 133 -1.74 -2.93 -12.77
C LEU A 133 -1.85 -1.61 -11.98
N GLY A 134 -3.06 -1.16 -11.64
CA GLY A 134 -3.28 0.07 -10.89
C GLY A 134 -2.65 0.02 -9.50
N VAL A 135 -2.83 -1.09 -8.79
CA VAL A 135 -2.20 -1.33 -7.50
C VAL A 135 -0.69 -1.41 -7.62
N SER A 136 -0.17 -2.07 -8.65
CA SER A 136 1.27 -2.16 -8.87
C SER A 136 1.89 -0.78 -9.12
N LEU A 137 1.31 0.00 -10.02
CA LEU A 137 1.78 1.35 -10.35
C LEU A 137 1.67 2.28 -9.13
N GLY A 138 0.59 2.18 -8.37
CA GLY A 138 0.43 2.95 -7.15
C GLY A 138 1.54 2.67 -6.14
N ASN A 139 1.87 1.39 -5.89
CA ASN A 139 2.98 1.03 -5.02
C ASN A 139 4.36 1.47 -5.56
N MET A 140 4.58 1.39 -6.87
CA MET A 140 5.80 1.91 -7.51
C MET A 140 5.93 3.42 -7.28
N ILE A 141 4.83 4.16 -7.46
CA ILE A 141 4.80 5.60 -7.25
C ILE A 141 5.01 5.94 -5.77
N THR A 142 4.39 5.21 -4.84
CA THR A 142 4.63 5.36 -3.40
C THR A 142 6.10 5.15 -3.05
N PHE A 143 6.77 4.15 -3.65
CA PHE A 143 8.19 3.95 -3.48
C PHE A 143 9.02 5.14 -3.98
N LEU A 144 8.79 5.58 -5.22
CA LEU A 144 9.53 6.69 -5.82
C LEU A 144 9.30 7.99 -5.05
N TRP A 145 8.07 8.24 -4.61
CA TRP A 145 7.72 9.39 -3.78
C TRP A 145 8.45 9.33 -2.44
N GLY A 146 8.40 8.19 -1.74
CA GLY A 146 9.12 8.00 -0.47
C GLY A 146 10.62 8.23 -0.61
N LEU A 147 11.21 7.70 -1.69
CA LEU A 147 12.63 7.87 -2.02
C LEU A 147 12.97 9.35 -2.27
N LEU A 148 12.18 10.06 -3.06
CA LEU A 148 12.41 11.47 -3.40
C LEU A 148 12.18 12.41 -2.20
N ALA A 149 11.10 12.19 -1.46
CA ALA A 149 10.66 13.05 -0.37
C ALA A 149 11.47 12.86 0.92
N THR A 150 11.88 11.61 1.23
CA THR A 150 12.51 11.28 2.51
C THR A 150 13.94 10.77 2.40
N ARG A 151 14.42 10.46 1.18
CA ARG A 151 15.71 9.77 0.93
C ARG A 151 15.84 8.41 1.62
N ARG A 152 14.77 7.89 2.23
CA ARG A 152 14.73 6.56 2.84
C ARG A 152 14.20 5.55 1.81
N VAL A 153 14.85 4.40 1.75
CA VAL A 153 14.45 3.28 0.89
C VAL A 153 13.62 2.31 1.72
N ASP A 154 12.34 2.19 1.40
CA ASP A 154 11.52 1.06 1.84
C ASP A 154 11.32 0.10 0.65
N PRO A 155 11.85 -1.13 0.67
CA PRO A 155 11.71 -2.06 -0.45
C PRO A 155 10.32 -2.72 -0.55
N ARG A 156 9.46 -2.59 0.47
CA ARG A 156 8.17 -3.30 0.55
C ARG A 156 7.16 -2.87 -0.53
N PRO A 157 7.00 -1.59 -0.88
CA PRO A 157 6.16 -1.21 -2.01
C PRO A 157 6.68 -1.76 -3.35
N LEU A 158 8.00 -1.80 -3.56
CA LEU A 158 8.57 -2.43 -4.76
C LEU A 158 8.27 -3.92 -4.82
N PHE A 159 8.36 -4.63 -3.70
CA PHE A 159 7.99 -6.04 -3.65
C PHE A 159 6.54 -6.25 -4.12
N VAL A 160 5.58 -5.49 -3.57
CA VAL A 160 4.17 -5.59 -3.99
C VAL A 160 4.01 -5.25 -5.46
N SER A 161 4.63 -4.16 -5.92
CA SER A 161 4.58 -3.73 -7.31
C SER A 161 5.09 -4.80 -8.28
N PHE A 162 6.30 -5.31 -8.07
CA PHE A 162 6.90 -6.29 -8.95
C PHE A 162 6.19 -7.64 -8.88
N TYR A 163 5.78 -8.09 -7.70
CA TYR A 163 5.02 -9.33 -7.57
C TYR A 163 3.74 -9.27 -8.40
N LEU A 164 2.95 -8.19 -8.28
CA LEU A 164 1.71 -8.05 -9.04
C LEU A 164 1.95 -7.98 -10.56
N LEU A 165 2.99 -7.26 -11.00
CA LEU A 165 3.36 -7.20 -12.43
C LEU A 165 3.75 -8.57 -12.98
N LEU A 166 4.53 -9.35 -12.20
CA LEU A 166 4.94 -10.69 -12.60
C LEU A 166 3.75 -11.65 -12.68
N THR A 167 2.72 -11.44 -11.86
CA THR A 167 1.51 -12.29 -11.86
C THR A 167 0.47 -11.88 -12.90
N LEU A 168 0.52 -10.67 -13.47
CA LEU A 168 -0.46 -10.18 -14.46
C LEU A 168 -0.69 -11.15 -15.64
N PRO A 169 0.35 -11.74 -16.27
CA PRO A 169 0.15 -12.67 -17.38
C PRO A 169 -0.60 -13.94 -16.98
N SER A 170 -0.60 -14.32 -15.71
CA SER A 170 -1.31 -15.54 -15.26
C SER A 170 -2.83 -15.41 -15.38
N TYR A 171 -3.37 -14.19 -15.35
CA TYR A 171 -4.81 -13.95 -15.45
C TYR A 171 -5.38 -14.32 -16.81
N THR A 172 -4.60 -14.16 -17.89
CA THR A 172 -5.05 -14.46 -19.25
C THR A 172 -5.08 -15.96 -19.57
N LEU A 173 -4.42 -16.78 -18.72
CA LEU A 173 -4.31 -18.22 -18.90
C LEU A 173 -5.47 -18.99 -18.23
N LEU A 174 -6.31 -18.30 -17.45
CA LEU A 174 -7.37 -18.94 -16.68
C LEU A 174 -8.63 -19.15 -17.53
N PRO A 175 -9.21 -20.35 -17.53
CA PRO A 175 -10.50 -20.59 -18.17
C PRO A 175 -11.62 -19.99 -17.32
N GLY A 176 -12.61 -19.37 -17.94
CA GLY A 176 -13.84 -18.91 -17.28
C GLY A 176 -13.78 -17.47 -16.77
N GLU A 177 -14.95 -16.84 -16.70
CA GLU A 177 -15.08 -15.40 -16.47
C GLU A 177 -14.58 -14.97 -15.09
N TYR A 178 -14.88 -15.71 -14.02
CA TYR A 178 -14.60 -15.23 -12.65
C TYR A 178 -13.18 -15.54 -12.14
N TYR A 179 -12.49 -16.50 -12.73
CA TYR A 179 -11.19 -16.97 -12.22
C TYR A 179 -10.09 -15.90 -12.25
N PRO A 180 -9.95 -15.05 -13.28
CA PRO A 180 -9.00 -13.93 -13.28
C PRO A 180 -9.15 -13.01 -12.07
N TYR A 181 -10.38 -12.69 -11.68
CA TYR A 181 -10.65 -11.83 -10.53
C TYR A 181 -10.31 -12.51 -9.20
N ILE A 182 -10.65 -13.80 -9.06
CA ILE A 182 -10.31 -14.60 -7.88
C ILE A 182 -8.80 -14.69 -7.71
N LEU A 183 -8.07 -15.01 -8.79
CA LEU A 183 -6.61 -15.11 -8.74
C LEU A 183 -5.97 -13.76 -8.43
N ASN A 184 -6.47 -12.66 -8.99
CA ASN A 184 -6.00 -11.32 -8.65
C ASN A 184 -6.21 -11.00 -7.17
N SER A 185 -7.35 -11.39 -6.60
CA SER A 185 -7.62 -11.22 -5.17
C SER A 185 -6.63 -12.00 -4.30
N ILE A 186 -6.31 -13.24 -4.70
CA ILE A 186 -5.28 -14.06 -4.03
C ILE A 186 -3.91 -13.39 -4.09
N HIS A 187 -3.49 -12.88 -5.25
CA HIS A 187 -2.20 -12.21 -5.40
C HIS A 187 -2.13 -10.89 -4.64
N LEU A 188 -3.21 -10.11 -4.61
CA LEU A 188 -3.32 -8.93 -3.76
C LEU A 188 -3.16 -9.31 -2.28
N THR A 189 -3.93 -10.29 -1.80
CA THR A 189 -3.84 -10.76 -0.40
C THR A 189 -2.44 -11.23 -0.06
N PHE A 190 -1.84 -12.07 -0.90
CA PHE A 190 -0.49 -12.58 -0.66
C PHE A 190 0.54 -11.44 -0.59
N SER A 191 0.55 -10.55 -1.58
CA SER A 191 1.57 -9.49 -1.66
C SER A 191 1.51 -8.52 -0.48
N TYR A 192 0.30 -8.05 -0.12
CA TYR A 192 0.12 -7.15 1.02
C TYR A 192 0.36 -7.85 2.36
N PHE A 193 -0.07 -9.11 2.51
CA PHE A 193 0.16 -9.87 3.74
C PHE A 193 1.65 -10.12 3.98
N VAL A 194 2.39 -10.51 2.94
CA VAL A 194 3.86 -10.69 3.04
C VAL A 194 4.54 -9.38 3.41
N ALA A 195 4.15 -8.26 2.81
CA ALA A 195 4.68 -6.95 3.16
C ALA A 195 4.37 -6.56 4.62
N ALA A 196 3.15 -6.82 5.11
CA ALA A 196 2.76 -6.56 6.49
C ALA A 196 3.55 -7.43 7.49
N VAL A 197 3.71 -8.74 7.18
CA VAL A 197 4.53 -9.66 7.97
C VAL A 197 6.00 -9.22 7.98
N TRP A 198 6.51 -8.70 6.86
CA TRP A 198 7.86 -8.13 6.78
C TRP A 198 8.03 -6.94 7.73
N TYR A 199 7.06 -6.03 7.84
CA TYR A 199 7.07 -4.97 8.88
C TYR A 199 7.17 -5.55 10.29
N ILE A 200 6.41 -6.59 10.63
CA ILE A 200 6.43 -7.19 11.97
C ILE A 200 7.81 -7.80 12.29
N PHE A 201 8.40 -8.54 11.35
CA PHE A 201 9.75 -9.11 11.54
C PHE A 201 10.83 -8.03 11.61
N SER A 202 10.71 -6.97 10.81
CA SER A 202 11.58 -5.79 10.85
C SER A 202 11.52 -5.10 12.22
N ALA A 203 10.30 -4.89 12.76
CA ALA A 203 10.06 -4.32 14.09
C ALA A 203 10.83 -5.11 15.17
N ARG A 204 10.64 -6.43 15.18
CA ARG A 204 11.28 -7.33 16.14
C ARG A 204 12.80 -7.24 16.05
N ARG A 205 13.36 -7.31 14.84
CA ARG A 205 14.82 -7.29 14.63
C ARG A 205 15.43 -5.97 15.10
N LYS A 206 14.81 -4.82 14.76
CA LYS A 206 15.31 -3.51 15.17
C LYS A 206 15.21 -3.30 16.68
N ALA A 207 14.09 -3.69 17.30
CA ALA A 207 13.91 -3.58 18.75
C ALA A 207 14.93 -4.42 19.52
N LEU A 208 15.16 -5.67 19.09
CA LEU A 208 16.18 -6.53 19.69
C LEU A 208 17.57 -5.92 19.56
N GLY A 209 17.92 -5.35 18.40
CA GLY A 209 19.21 -4.68 18.20
C GLY A 209 19.44 -3.53 19.17
N ILE A 210 18.42 -2.69 19.41
CA ILE A 210 18.49 -1.57 20.37
C ILE A 210 18.66 -2.08 21.81
N LEU A 211 17.89 -3.11 22.19
CA LEU A 211 17.93 -3.67 23.54
C LEU A 211 19.24 -4.42 23.82
N HIS A 212 19.80 -5.13 22.83
CA HIS A 212 21.11 -5.77 22.95
C HIS A 212 22.22 -4.74 23.12
N ALA A 213 22.23 -3.68 22.30
CA ALA A 213 23.19 -2.59 22.44
C ALA A 213 23.11 -1.89 23.81
N ALA A 214 21.89 -1.73 24.36
CA ALA A 214 21.71 -1.18 25.70
C ALA A 214 22.25 -2.09 26.82
N ARG A 215 22.30 -3.41 26.58
CA ARG A 215 22.83 -4.38 27.54
C ARG A 215 24.36 -4.44 27.53
N GLU A 216 24.99 -4.22 26.38
CA GLU A 216 26.46 -4.18 26.21
C GLU A 216 27.09 -2.85 26.67
N GLU A 217 26.31 -1.76 26.76
CA GLU A 217 26.75 -0.45 27.27
C GLU A 217 26.75 -0.34 28.82
N ASN A 218 26.32 -1.39 29.56
CA ASN A 218 26.35 -1.46 31.04
C ASN A 218 27.46 -2.38 31.53
#